data_AF-A0A841JVL6-F1
#
_entry.id   AF-A0A841JVL6-F1
#
_cell.length_a   1.000
_cell.length_b   1.000
_cell.length_c   1.000
_cell.angle_alpha   90.00
_cell.angle_beta   90.00
_cell.angle_gamma   90.00
#
_symmetry.space_group_name_H-M   'P 1'
#
loop_
_entity.id
_entity.type
_entity.pdbx_description
1 polymer ?
#
loop_
_entity_poly.entity_id
_entity_poly.type
_entity_poly.pdbx_seq_one_letter_code
_entity_poly.pdbx_strand_id
1 'polypeptide(L)'
;MDIRWYAITTRSRHEKTAAAMLDALGVINFFPVSSELRQWSDRKRMVDFPLFPGYLFVRVNPGRESTLPILKTPGVVGFVGNQYGPSPIPDFEIDAVRRVLAEGTPCAPHPFLQEGDRVRVVRGALAGLEGTLVRAGSRTELVISIEMISRSVAVRVSREDVEPVVPGDMNSLNVSRTEIALGGQL
;
A
#
# COMPACT_ATOMS: atom_id res chain seq x y z
N MET A 1 -24.93 -15.11 -5.33
CA MET A 1 -23.76 -14.25 -5.07
C MET A 1 -23.39 -13.61 -6.39
N ASP A 2 -23.37 -12.27 -6.44
CA ASP A 2 -23.19 -11.53 -7.68
C ASP A 2 -21.71 -11.33 -8.02
N ILE A 3 -21.44 -11.20 -9.32
CA ILE A 3 -20.10 -10.91 -9.85
C ILE A 3 -19.74 -9.47 -9.47
N ARG A 4 -18.63 -9.31 -8.76
CA ARG A 4 -18.14 -8.00 -8.27
C ARG A 4 -16.63 -7.89 -8.46
N TRP A 5 -16.11 -6.68 -8.35
CA TRP A 5 -14.67 -6.46 -8.31
C TRP A 5 -14.10 -6.84 -6.95
N TYR A 6 -12.90 -7.40 -6.97
CA TYR A 6 -12.12 -7.75 -5.80
C TYR A 6 -10.66 -7.41 -6.07
N ALA A 7 -9.94 -6.96 -5.03
CA ALA A 7 -8.50 -6.83 -5.11
C ALA A 7 -7.81 -8.15 -4.74
N ILE A 8 -6.76 -8.48 -5.48
CA ILE A 8 -5.82 -9.53 -5.13
C ILE A 8 -4.43 -8.92 -4.91
N THR A 9 -3.69 -9.48 -3.97
CA THR A 9 -2.28 -9.15 -3.76
C THR A 9 -1.42 -10.03 -4.65
N THR A 10 -0.34 -9.45 -5.18
CA THR A 10 0.65 -10.17 -5.98
C THR A 10 2.03 -10.07 -5.35
N ARG A 11 2.92 -10.98 -5.72
CA ARG A 11 4.35 -10.84 -5.43
C ARG A 11 4.88 -9.59 -6.15
N SER A 12 5.88 -8.95 -5.54
CA SER A 12 6.52 -7.76 -6.10
C SER A 12 6.91 -7.98 -7.57
N ARG A 13 6.51 -7.07 -8.47
CA ARG A 13 6.83 -7.08 -9.90
C ARG A 13 6.22 -8.23 -10.71
N HIS A 14 5.29 -9.01 -10.14
CA HIS A 14 4.60 -10.08 -10.85
C HIS A 14 3.21 -9.67 -11.35
N GLU A 15 2.78 -8.44 -11.11
CA GLU A 15 1.45 -7.93 -11.44
C GLU A 15 1.13 -8.13 -12.93
N LYS A 16 2.04 -7.71 -13.81
CA LYS A 16 1.86 -7.80 -15.27
C LYS A 16 1.78 -9.25 -15.76
N THR A 17 2.60 -10.13 -15.20
CA THR A 17 2.60 -11.56 -15.55
C THR A 17 1.33 -12.24 -15.03
N ALA A 18 0.91 -11.92 -13.81
CA ALA A 18 -0.32 -12.43 -13.22
C ALA A 18 -1.56 -11.97 -14.03
N ALA A 19 -1.60 -10.71 -14.46
CA ALA A 19 -2.67 -10.19 -15.33
C ALA A 19 -2.78 -11.03 -16.62
N ALA A 20 -1.65 -11.25 -17.31
CA ALA A 20 -1.63 -12.04 -18.54
C ALA A 20 -2.05 -13.50 -18.34
N MET A 21 -1.71 -14.11 -17.21
CA MET A 21 -2.17 -15.46 -16.87
C MET A 21 -3.67 -15.50 -16.56
N LEU A 22 -4.19 -14.47 -15.87
CA LEU A 22 -5.63 -14.33 -15.62
C LEU A 22 -6.42 -14.12 -16.91
N ASP A 23 -5.87 -13.34 -17.86
CA ASP A 23 -6.43 -13.20 -19.21
C ASP A 23 -6.53 -14.56 -19.91
N ALA A 24 -5.47 -15.39 -19.83
CA ALA A 24 -5.45 -16.73 -20.40
C ALA A 24 -6.46 -17.69 -19.75
N LEU A 25 -6.82 -17.45 -18.48
CA LEU A 25 -7.87 -18.19 -17.76
C LEU A 25 -9.28 -17.64 -18.05
N GLY A 26 -9.42 -16.57 -18.84
CA GLY A 26 -10.70 -15.92 -19.11
C GLY A 26 -11.24 -15.11 -17.92
N VAL A 27 -10.38 -14.76 -16.95
CA VAL A 27 -10.77 -13.96 -15.80
C VAL A 27 -10.69 -12.48 -16.17
N ILE A 28 -11.84 -11.81 -16.13
CA ILE A 28 -11.91 -10.35 -16.29
C ILE A 28 -11.07 -9.72 -15.18
N ASN A 29 -10.01 -9.00 -15.56
CA ASN A 29 -9.12 -8.33 -14.64
C ASN A 29 -8.84 -6.89 -15.09
N PHE A 30 -8.25 -6.12 -14.19
CA PHE A 30 -7.83 -4.75 -14.43
C PHE A 30 -6.53 -4.50 -13.67
N PHE A 31 -5.48 -4.19 -14.44
CA PHE A 31 -4.18 -3.81 -13.93
C PHE A 31 -3.88 -2.36 -14.36
N PRO A 32 -4.15 -1.35 -13.51
CA PRO A 32 -3.98 0.05 -13.85
C PRO A 32 -2.50 0.43 -13.93
N VAL A 33 -2.07 0.81 -15.13
CA VAL A 33 -0.69 1.22 -15.45
C VAL A 33 -0.73 2.64 -16.00
N SER A 34 0.18 3.48 -15.50
CA SER A 34 0.45 4.82 -15.99
C SER A 34 1.88 4.89 -16.53
N SER A 35 2.18 5.89 -17.35
CA SER A 35 3.49 6.04 -17.99
C SER A 35 4.07 7.42 -17.71
N GLU A 36 5.35 7.49 -17.35
CA GLU A 36 6.07 8.75 -17.10
C GLU A 36 7.35 8.80 -17.93
N LEU A 37 7.71 9.99 -18.41
CA LEU A 37 8.97 10.23 -19.09
C LEU A 37 10.10 10.33 -18.06
N ARG A 38 10.88 9.25 -17.90
CA ARG A 38 12.10 9.31 -17.10
C ARG A 38 13.30 9.74 -17.95
N GLN A 39 14.02 10.73 -17.44
CA GLN A 39 15.30 11.17 -17.97
C GLN A 39 16.44 10.61 -17.11
N TRP A 40 17.34 9.87 -17.75
CA TRP A 40 18.66 9.52 -17.22
C TRP A 40 19.71 10.40 -17.90
N SER A 41 20.94 10.36 -17.38
CA SER A 41 22.07 11.16 -17.85
C SER A 41 22.32 11.04 -19.36
N ASP A 42 21.98 9.90 -19.95
CA ASP A 42 22.22 9.55 -21.35
C ASP A 42 20.95 9.41 -22.22
N ARG A 43 19.75 9.30 -21.62
CA ARG A 43 18.53 8.97 -22.38
C ARG A 43 17.22 9.42 -21.71
N LYS A 44 16.21 9.71 -22.52
CA LYS A 44 14.81 9.86 -22.09
C LYS A 44 14.01 8.65 -22.55
N ARG A 45 13.25 8.01 -21.66
CA ARG A 45 12.39 6.87 -22.00
C ARG A 45 11.07 6.98 -21.24
N MET A 46 9.96 6.67 -21.93
CA MET A 46 8.68 6.41 -21.29
C MET A 46 8.78 5.12 -20.49
N VAL A 47 8.43 5.18 -19.21
CA VAL A 47 8.44 4.05 -18.29
C VAL A 47 7.05 3.84 -17.75
N ASP A 48 6.55 2.62 -17.91
CA ASP A 48 5.29 2.19 -17.32
C ASP A 48 5.49 1.82 -15.85
N PHE A 49 4.55 2.22 -15.01
CA PHE A 49 4.51 1.85 -13.59
C PHE A 49 3.06 1.58 -13.14
N PRO A 50 2.86 0.65 -12.19
CA PRO A 50 1.54 0.36 -11.65
C PRO A 50 1.05 1.52 -10.76
N LEU A 51 -0.22 1.90 -10.88
CA LEU A 51 -0.85 2.87 -9.98
C LEU A 51 -1.14 2.30 -8.59
N PHE A 52 -1.31 0.97 -8.51
CA PHE A 52 -1.50 0.24 -7.26
C PHE A 52 -0.47 -0.90 -7.19
N PRO A 53 0.80 -0.59 -6.86
CA PRO A 53 1.86 -1.60 -6.80
C PRO A 53 1.49 -2.76 -5.86
N GLY A 54 1.75 -4.00 -6.28
CA GLY A 54 1.40 -5.20 -5.52
C GLY A 54 -0.08 -5.61 -5.56
N TYR A 55 -0.93 -4.89 -6.29
CA TYR A 55 -2.35 -5.19 -6.41
C TYR A 55 -2.79 -5.39 -7.86
N LEU A 56 -3.81 -6.23 -8.02
CA LEU A 56 -4.52 -6.48 -9.26
C LEU A 56 -6.02 -6.55 -8.94
N PHE A 57 -6.88 -6.07 -9.84
CA PHE A 57 -8.32 -6.13 -9.65
C PHE A 57 -8.91 -7.22 -10.53
N VAL A 58 -9.80 -8.05 -9.98
CA VAL A 58 -10.47 -9.14 -10.71
C VAL A 58 -11.98 -9.03 -10.53
N ARG A 59 -12.74 -9.29 -11.58
CA ARG A 59 -14.20 -9.26 -11.56
C ARG A 59 -14.75 -10.68 -11.61
N VAL A 60 -15.18 -11.19 -10.46
CA VAL A 60 -15.58 -12.60 -10.30
C VAL A 60 -16.72 -12.79 -9.29
N ASN A 61 -17.31 -13.98 -9.30
CA ASN A 61 -18.13 -14.44 -8.19
C ASN A 61 -17.21 -14.84 -7.01
N PRO A 62 -17.49 -14.43 -5.77
CA PRO A 62 -16.67 -14.79 -4.60
C PRO A 62 -16.74 -16.28 -4.21
N GLY A 63 -17.48 -17.11 -4.95
CA GLY A 63 -17.53 -18.56 -4.75
C GLY A 63 -16.17 -19.25 -4.91
N ARG A 64 -16.01 -20.38 -4.20
CA ARG A 64 -14.76 -21.15 -4.17
C ARG A 64 -14.32 -21.62 -5.57
N GLU A 65 -15.25 -21.99 -6.43
CA GLU A 65 -14.96 -22.46 -7.78
C GLU A 65 -14.31 -21.39 -8.66
N SER A 66 -14.72 -20.13 -8.52
CA SER A 66 -14.15 -19.01 -9.28
C SER A 66 -12.86 -18.46 -8.66
N THR A 67 -12.74 -18.53 -7.33
CA THR A 67 -11.58 -17.96 -6.60
C THR A 67 -10.37 -18.90 -6.56
N LEU A 68 -10.57 -20.22 -6.52
CA LEU A 68 -9.47 -21.18 -6.48
C LEU A 68 -8.51 -21.11 -7.68
N PRO A 69 -8.98 -21.02 -8.94
CA PRO A 69 -8.08 -20.86 -10.09
C PRO A 69 -7.23 -19.59 -10.02
N ILE A 70 -7.81 -18.49 -9.54
CA ILE A 70 -7.12 -17.21 -9.35
C ILE A 70 -6.00 -17.37 -8.31
N LEU A 71 -6.30 -17.99 -7.16
CA LEU A 71 -5.32 -18.25 -6.12
C LEU A 71 -4.19 -19.18 -6.56
N LYS A 72 -4.45 -20.08 -7.52
CA LYS A 72 -3.44 -20.97 -8.10
C LYS A 72 -2.58 -20.30 -9.17
N THR A 73 -2.92 -19.08 -9.58
CA THR A 73 -2.17 -18.35 -10.60
C THR A 73 -0.81 -17.92 -10.05
N PRO A 74 0.32 -18.29 -10.70
CA PRO A 74 1.65 -17.89 -10.27
C PRO A 74 1.78 -16.37 -10.10
N GLY A 75 2.31 -15.95 -8.95
CA GLY A 75 2.46 -14.53 -8.62
C GLY A 75 1.29 -13.95 -7.84
N VAL A 76 0.13 -14.60 -7.79
CA VAL A 76 -0.96 -14.23 -6.88
C VAL A 76 -0.65 -14.73 -5.46
N VAL A 77 -0.88 -13.88 -4.47
CA VAL A 77 -0.66 -14.18 -3.04
C VAL A 77 -2.00 -14.48 -2.37
N GLY A 78 -3.02 -13.65 -2.60
CA GLY A 78 -4.33 -13.85 -1.99
C GLY A 78 -5.34 -12.78 -2.38
N PHE A 79 -6.57 -12.94 -1.92
CA PHE A 79 -7.59 -11.89 -2.00
C PHE A 79 -7.44 -10.91 -0.83
N VAL A 80 -7.64 -9.63 -1.12
CA VAL A 80 -7.77 -8.61 -0.09
C VAL A 80 -9.15 -8.71 0.55
N GLY A 81 -9.19 -8.75 1.87
CA GLY A 81 -10.41 -9.00 2.61
C GLY A 81 -10.20 -8.97 4.11
N ASN A 82 -11.22 -9.41 4.84
CA ASN A 82 -11.18 -9.57 6.29
C ASN A 82 -11.47 -11.02 6.67
N GLN A 83 -11.70 -11.27 7.96
CA GLN A 83 -12.03 -12.59 8.49
C GLN A 83 -13.29 -13.24 7.89
N TYR A 84 -14.14 -12.46 7.21
CA TYR A 84 -15.34 -12.94 6.53
C TYR A 84 -15.12 -13.24 5.03
N GLY A 85 -13.91 -12.99 4.52
CA GLY A 85 -13.53 -13.28 3.14
C GLY A 85 -13.19 -12.02 2.31
N PRO A 86 -13.13 -12.17 0.97
CA PRO A 86 -12.77 -11.08 0.06
C PRO A 86 -13.71 -9.89 0.16
N SER A 87 -13.16 -8.68 0.21
CA SER A 87 -13.94 -7.44 0.25
C SER A 87 -14.30 -6.99 -1.17
N PRO A 88 -15.60 -6.81 -1.49
CA PRO A 88 -16.00 -6.34 -2.80
C PRO A 88 -15.65 -4.85 -2.97
N ILE A 89 -15.24 -4.50 -4.18
CA ILE A 89 -14.98 -3.12 -4.61
C ILE A 89 -16.17 -2.66 -5.47
N PRO A 90 -16.77 -1.50 -5.18
CA PRO A 90 -17.82 -0.94 -6.02
C PRO A 90 -17.36 -0.66 -7.45
N ASP A 91 -18.21 -0.93 -8.45
CA ASP A 91 -17.89 -0.70 -9.86
C ASP A 91 -17.45 0.75 -10.14
N PHE A 92 -18.08 1.73 -9.48
CA PHE A 92 -17.78 3.16 -9.68
C PHE A 92 -16.34 3.54 -9.29
N GLU A 93 -15.71 2.84 -8.34
CA GLU A 93 -14.32 3.11 -7.94
C GLU A 93 -13.34 2.64 -9.01
N ILE A 94 -13.57 1.45 -9.58
CA ILE A 94 -12.77 0.92 -10.70
C ILE A 94 -12.96 1.79 -11.94
N ASP A 95 -14.19 2.20 -12.23
CA ASP A 95 -14.49 3.05 -13.38
C ASP A 95 -13.90 4.46 -13.25
N ALA A 96 -13.81 5.00 -12.03
CA ALA A 96 -13.11 6.27 -11.79
C ALA A 96 -11.62 6.18 -12.14
N VAL A 97 -10.93 5.11 -11.74
CA VAL A 97 -9.51 4.89 -12.11
C VAL A 97 -9.37 4.73 -13.63
N ARG A 98 -10.26 3.96 -14.28
CA ARG A 98 -10.27 3.81 -15.73
C ARG A 98 -10.43 5.13 -16.46
N ARG A 99 -11.30 6.01 -15.96
CA ARG A 99 -11.53 7.33 -16.53
C ARG A 99 -10.29 8.22 -16.45
N VAL A 100 -9.62 8.26 -15.29
CA VAL A 100 -8.36 9.01 -15.12
C VAL A 100 -7.30 8.55 -16.13
N LEU A 101 -7.15 7.23 -16.30
CA LEU A 101 -6.22 6.66 -17.29
C LEU A 101 -6.61 6.99 -18.73
N ALA A 102 -7.90 6.93 -19.06
CA ALA A 102 -8.40 7.22 -20.41
C ALA A 102 -8.24 8.70 -20.80
N GLU A 103 -8.36 9.61 -19.83
CA GLU A 103 -8.15 11.05 -20.03
C GLU A 103 -6.66 11.43 -20.16
N GLY A 104 -5.73 10.50 -19.85
CA GLY A 104 -4.29 10.75 -19.93
C GLY A 104 -3.78 11.74 -18.88
N THR A 105 -4.54 11.95 -17.81
CA THR A 105 -4.16 12.85 -16.72
C THR A 105 -2.93 12.29 -16.00
N PRO A 106 -1.87 13.10 -15.75
CA PRO A 106 -0.73 12.67 -14.97
C PRO A 106 -1.16 12.15 -13.60
N CYS A 107 -0.82 10.90 -13.30
CA CYS A 107 -1.18 10.23 -12.07
C CYS A 107 -0.03 9.35 -11.59
N ALA A 108 0.14 9.28 -10.28
CA ALA A 108 1.17 8.49 -9.60
C ALA A 108 0.56 7.74 -8.40
N PRO A 109 1.17 6.64 -7.93
CA PRO A 109 0.74 5.99 -6.70
C PRO A 109 0.76 6.99 -5.55
N HIS A 110 -0.30 7.02 -4.75
CA HIS A 110 -0.41 7.88 -3.59
C HIS A 110 -0.83 7.04 -2.38
N PRO A 111 -0.20 7.19 -1.21
CA PRO A 111 -0.60 6.45 -0.01
C PRO A 111 -2.04 6.83 0.38
N PHE A 112 -2.83 5.82 0.75
CA PHE A 112 -4.15 6.05 1.31
C PHE A 112 -4.00 6.37 2.80
N LEU A 113 -4.12 7.65 3.15
CA LEU A 113 -3.95 8.15 4.51
C LEU A 113 -5.26 8.73 5.04
N GLN A 114 -5.73 8.19 6.16
CA GLN A 114 -6.90 8.64 6.89
C GLN A 114 -6.49 9.36 8.19
N GLU A 115 -7.41 10.18 8.69
CA GLU A 115 -7.24 10.74 10.03
C GLU A 115 -7.31 9.61 11.07
N GLY A 116 -6.39 9.64 12.03
CA GLY A 116 -6.18 8.56 12.99
C GLY A 116 -5.13 7.54 12.57
N ASP A 117 -4.64 7.57 11.32
CA ASP A 117 -3.57 6.66 10.90
C ASP A 117 -2.26 6.98 11.64
N ARG A 118 -1.58 5.92 12.10
CA ARG A 118 -0.20 6.04 12.57
C ARG A 118 0.72 6.10 11.36
N VAL A 119 1.52 7.14 11.27
CA VAL A 119 2.39 7.40 10.11
C VAL A 119 3.81 7.75 10.58
N ARG A 120 4.78 7.51 9.70
CA ARG A 120 6.17 7.88 9.86
C ARG A 120 6.53 8.95 8.84
N VAL A 121 7.25 9.97 9.27
CA VAL A 121 7.81 10.99 8.37
C VAL A 121 9.03 10.39 7.65
N VAL A 122 9.04 10.43 6.33
CA VAL A 122 10.12 9.87 5.50
C VAL A 122 11.01 10.92 4.86
N ARG A 123 10.63 12.20 4.94
CA ARG A 123 11.33 13.33 4.28
C ARG A 123 11.41 14.56 5.17
N GLY A 124 12.43 15.39 4.94
CA GLY A 124 12.64 16.65 5.64
C GLY A 124 13.29 16.52 7.02
N ALA A 125 13.32 17.61 7.79
CA ALA A 125 14.00 17.70 9.08
C ALA A 125 13.41 16.79 10.17
N LEU A 126 12.18 16.30 9.96
CA LEU A 126 11.44 15.46 10.89
C LEU A 126 11.48 13.97 10.50
N ALA A 127 12.29 13.60 9.50
CA ALA A 127 12.39 12.22 9.02
C ALA A 127 12.74 11.24 10.16
N GLY A 128 12.04 10.11 10.18
CA GLY A 128 12.13 9.08 11.22
C GLY A 128 11.14 9.25 12.38
N LEU A 129 10.50 10.42 12.53
CA LEU A 129 9.48 10.61 13.56
C LEU A 129 8.18 9.88 13.20
N GLU A 130 7.57 9.27 14.21
CA GLU A 130 6.27 8.61 14.11
C GLU A 130 5.24 9.33 14.95
N GLY A 131 4.00 9.32 14.48
CA GLY A 131 2.88 9.94 15.17
C GLY A 131 1.56 9.55 14.56
N THR A 132 0.49 10.16 15.05
CA THR A 132 -0.87 9.97 14.54
C THR A 132 -1.25 11.14 13.67
N LEU A 133 -1.80 10.87 12.49
CA LEU A 133 -2.26 11.89 11.57
C LEU A 133 -3.59 12.46 12.06
N VAL A 134 -3.64 13.77 12.28
CA VAL A 134 -4.85 14.48 12.72
C VAL A 134 -5.08 15.69 11.84
N ARG A 135 -6.34 16.08 11.71
CA ARG A 135 -6.72 17.26 10.95
C ARG A 135 -7.05 18.42 11.88
N ALA A 136 -6.38 19.53 11.65
CA ALA A 136 -6.65 20.82 12.30
C ALA A 136 -7.18 21.79 11.25
N GLY A 137 -8.49 21.76 11.01
CA GLY A 137 -9.15 22.56 9.96
C GLY A 137 -8.75 22.13 8.55
N SER A 138 -8.06 23.02 7.81
CA SER A 138 -7.54 22.72 6.46
C SER A 138 -6.15 22.09 6.46
N ARG A 139 -5.50 21.96 7.63
CA ARG A 139 -4.12 21.49 7.75
C ARG A 139 -4.08 20.07 8.28
N THR A 140 -3.08 19.31 7.82
CA THR A 140 -2.73 18.00 8.35
C THR A 140 -1.58 18.16 9.33
N GLU A 141 -1.74 17.59 10.53
CA GLU A 141 -0.74 17.61 11.59
C GLU A 141 -0.40 16.18 12.01
N LEU A 142 0.86 15.97 12.34
CA LEU A 142 1.35 14.76 12.98
C LEU A 142 1.37 15.03 14.48
N VAL A 143 0.62 14.24 15.25
CA VAL A 143 0.65 14.29 16.71
C VAL A 143 1.55 13.19 17.24
N ILE A 144 2.58 13.61 17.96
CA ILE A 144 3.53 12.75 18.67
C ILE A 144 3.18 12.81 20.15
N SER A 145 2.83 11.66 20.73
CA SER A 145 2.37 11.55 22.12
C SER A 145 3.39 10.81 22.99
N ILE A 146 3.67 11.36 24.17
CA ILE A 146 4.43 10.70 25.23
C ILE A 146 3.42 10.30 26.32
N GLU A 147 2.97 9.05 26.28
CA GLU A 147 1.88 8.53 27.12
C GLU A 147 2.18 8.66 28.62
N MET A 148 3.40 8.33 29.03
CA MET A 148 3.82 8.33 30.45
C MET A 148 3.61 9.68 31.14
N ILE A 149 3.72 10.79 30.38
CA ILE A 149 3.51 12.14 30.91
C ILE A 149 2.20 12.76 30.42
N SER A 150 1.40 12.02 29.64
CA SER A 150 0.14 12.50 29.06
C SER A 150 0.30 13.84 28.31
N ARG A 151 1.39 13.99 27.55
CA ARG A 151 1.67 15.17 26.72
C ARG A 151 1.85 14.79 25.27
N SER A 152 1.46 15.72 24.40
CA SER A 152 1.59 15.56 22.96
C SER A 152 2.10 16.85 22.33
N VAL A 153 2.82 16.70 21.21
CA VAL A 153 3.24 17.80 20.34
C VAL A 153 2.64 17.58 18.97
N ALA A 154 2.02 18.62 18.41
CA ALA A 154 1.51 18.62 17.05
C ALA A 154 2.50 19.35 16.14
N VAL A 155 2.90 18.72 15.03
CA VAL A 155 3.75 19.33 14.00
C VAL A 155 3.06 19.27 12.65
N ARG A 156 3.21 20.31 11.85
CA ARG A 156 2.65 20.33 10.49
C ARG A 156 3.46 19.42 9.59
N VAL A 157 2.77 18.59 8.82
CA VAL A 157 3.40 17.68 7.85
C VAL A 157 2.60 17.69 6.54
N SER A 158 3.29 17.50 5.42
CA SER A 158 2.63 17.19 4.15
C SER A 158 2.28 15.70 4.10
N ARG A 159 1.15 15.37 3.49
CA ARG A 159 0.72 13.97 3.29
C ARG A 159 1.66 13.18 2.37
N GLU A 160 2.44 13.88 1.55
CA GLU A 160 3.43 13.28 0.65
C GLU A 160 4.75 12.92 1.34
N ASP A 161 5.00 13.48 2.53
CA ASP A 161 6.22 13.28 3.31
C ASP A 161 6.07 12.21 4.39
N VAL A 162 4.91 11.53 4.44
CA VAL A 162 4.60 10.51 5.44
C VAL A 162 4.16 9.21 4.80
N GLU A 163 4.49 8.09 5.44
CA GLU A 163 4.06 6.75 5.07
C GLU A 163 3.30 6.10 6.22
N PRO A 164 2.29 5.25 5.95
CA PRO A 164 1.59 4.53 6.99
C PRO A 164 2.52 3.55 7.70
N VAL A 165 2.44 3.50 9.02
CA VAL A 165 3.09 2.48 9.85
C VAL A 165 2.10 1.33 10.01
N VAL A 166 2.35 0.21 9.32
CA VAL A 166 1.51 -0.99 9.46
C VAL A 166 1.78 -1.61 10.84
N PRO A 167 0.75 -1.97 11.64
CA PRO A 167 0.93 -2.67 12.90
C PRO A 167 1.51 -4.08 12.62
N GLY A 168 2.83 -4.19 12.64
CA GLY A 168 3.56 -5.41 12.27
C GLY A 168 5.08 -5.27 12.34
N ASP A 169 5.61 -4.05 12.23
CA ASP A 169 7.03 -3.75 12.43
C ASP A 169 7.39 -3.64 13.92
N MET A 170 7.27 -4.74 14.66
CA MET A 170 7.66 -4.83 16.07
C MET A 170 9.03 -5.51 16.25
N ASN A 171 9.98 -5.32 15.31
CA ASN A 171 11.26 -6.03 15.34
C ASN A 171 12.52 -5.16 15.17
N SER A 172 12.59 -4.01 15.84
CA SER A 172 13.82 -3.19 15.85
C SER A 172 14.28 -2.65 17.21
N LEU A 173 13.65 -3.05 18.33
CA LEU A 173 14.00 -2.53 19.66
C LEU A 173 14.43 -3.60 20.69
N ASN A 174 15.03 -4.70 20.24
CA ASN A 174 15.66 -5.67 21.14
C ASN A 174 17.07 -6.07 20.68
N VAL A 175 17.95 -5.07 20.52
CA VAL A 175 19.40 -5.29 20.51
C VAL A 175 20.05 -4.15 21.29
N SER A 176 20.06 -4.26 22.62
CA SER A 176 21.03 -3.61 23.54
C SER A 176 20.63 -3.87 25.00
N ARG A 177 20.60 -5.13 25.45
CA ARG A 177 20.58 -5.45 26.89
C ARG A 177 20.94 -6.91 27.21
N THR A 178 22.07 -7.40 26.71
CA THR A 178 22.74 -8.55 27.33
C THR A 178 24.22 -8.54 26.95
N GLU A 179 25.05 -7.81 27.69
CA GLU A 179 26.50 -8.06 27.80
C GLU A 179 27.15 -7.13 28.85
N ILE A 180 26.71 -7.22 30.11
CA ILE A 180 27.56 -6.87 31.27
C ILE A 180 27.21 -7.84 32.39
N ALA A 181 27.85 -9.01 32.40
CA ALA A 181 28.19 -9.78 33.59
C ALA A 181 28.81 -11.11 33.14
N LEU A 182 30.13 -11.13 32.97
CA LEU A 182 30.99 -12.30 33.23
C LEU A 182 32.43 -11.81 33.23
N GLY A 183 32.82 -11.26 34.36
CA GLY A 183 34.19 -10.88 34.68
C GLY A 183 34.32 -10.82 36.20
N GLY A 184 34.78 -11.91 36.80
CA GLY A 184 35.21 -11.91 38.21
C GLY A 184 35.03 -13.24 38.94
N GLN A 185 36.08 -14.07 38.88
CA GLN A 185 36.66 -14.88 39.98
C GLN A 185 35.75 -15.94 40.65
N LEU A 186 36.14 -17.21 40.75
CA LEU A 186 37.42 -17.80 41.14
C LEU A 186 37.73 -19.08 40.36
#